data_AF-A0A7X9S6Y7-F1
#
_entry.id   AF-A0A7X9S6Y7-F1
#
_cell.length_a   1.000
_cell.length_b   1.000
_cell.length_c   1.000
_cell.angle_alpha   90.00
_cell.angle_beta   90.00
_cell.angle_gamma   90.00
#
_symmetry.space_group_name_H-M   'P 1'
#
loop_
_entity.id
_entity.type
_entity.pdbx_description
1 polymer ?
#
loop_
_entity_poly.entity_id
_entity_poly.type
_entity_poly.pdbx_seq_one_letter_code
_entity_poly.pdbx_strand_id
1 'polypeptide(L)'
;MSGNNKRIFIDIENHLLNDKKPSLYLRELLKSGVFRNYPFSVIGDLVTVEQNLKYHPEGNVFNHTMMVVDEGAQNRDKSKNKRAFMWTLLLHDIGKKPTTRIRKGRLTSYNHDIVGKGMARKFLEYFHEDEEFIEEVTGLIRWHMQSLFVAKDSNFKNIGEMLNDVDKNEIVLVAMADRLGRGTRSKSEREQTMKDIRKFEKAVYNA
;
A
#
# COMPACT_ATOMS: atom_id res chain seq x y z
N MET A 1 20.96 14.15 5.24
CA MET A 1 20.66 12.70 5.22
C MET A 1 21.94 11.91 5.51
N SER A 2 21.92 10.88 6.35
CA SER A 2 23.10 10.01 6.53
C SER A 2 23.34 9.21 5.26
N GLY A 3 24.60 9.04 4.83
CA GLY A 3 24.93 8.28 3.61
C GLY A 3 24.42 6.83 3.64
N ASN A 4 24.31 6.26 4.83
CA ASN A 4 23.75 4.92 5.05
C ASN A 4 22.25 4.84 4.75
N ASN A 5 21.46 5.83 5.17
CA ASN A 5 20.01 5.82 4.91
C ASN A 5 19.73 5.89 3.40
N LYS A 6 20.46 6.73 2.67
CA LYS A 6 20.33 6.82 1.20
C LYS A 6 20.61 5.48 0.52
N ARG A 7 21.67 4.79 0.95
CA ARG A 7 22.02 3.47 0.41
C ARG A 7 20.91 2.44 0.66
N ILE A 8 20.39 2.35 1.88
CA ILE A 8 19.29 1.43 2.21
C ILE A 8 18.04 1.73 1.38
N PHE A 9 17.70 3.00 1.16
CA PHE A 9 16.57 3.39 0.32
C PHE A 9 16.73 2.90 -1.12
N ILE A 10 17.93 3.10 -1.70
CA ILE A 10 18.26 2.62 -3.05
C ILE A 10 18.22 1.08 -3.11
N ASP A 11 18.74 0.39 -2.08
CA ASP A 11 18.71 -1.06 -2.02
C ASP A 11 17.26 -1.59 -1.94
N ILE A 12 16.40 -0.98 -1.11
CA ILE A 12 14.96 -1.28 -1.06
C ILE A 12 14.33 -1.10 -2.44
N GLU A 13 14.59 0.01 -3.12
CA GLU A 13 14.06 0.29 -4.45
C GLU A 13 14.51 -0.76 -5.47
N ASN A 14 15.79 -1.13 -5.47
CA ASN A 14 16.31 -2.18 -6.35
C ASN A 14 15.58 -3.51 -6.13
N HIS A 15 15.35 -3.90 -4.88
CA HIS A 15 14.61 -5.12 -4.57
C HIS A 15 13.12 -5.01 -4.95
N LEU A 16 12.48 -3.86 -4.72
CA LEU A 16 11.11 -3.61 -5.17
C LEU A 16 10.96 -3.74 -6.70
N LEU A 17 11.92 -3.22 -7.46
CA LEU A 17 11.84 -3.15 -8.92
C LEU A 17 12.28 -4.43 -9.64
N ASN A 18 13.12 -5.26 -9.01
CA ASN A 18 13.76 -6.38 -9.70
C ASN A 18 13.37 -7.75 -9.15
N ASP A 19 13.07 -7.87 -7.85
CA ASP A 19 12.79 -9.17 -7.28
C ASP A 19 11.39 -9.69 -7.65
N LYS A 20 11.24 -11.01 -7.64
CA LYS A 20 9.93 -11.67 -7.68
C LYS A 20 9.23 -11.66 -6.31
N LYS A 21 10.00 -11.56 -5.23
CA LYS A 21 9.53 -11.53 -3.84
C LYS A 21 10.30 -10.49 -3.01
N PRO A 22 10.06 -9.18 -3.23
CA PRO A 22 10.73 -8.13 -2.45
C PRO A 22 10.55 -8.28 -0.94
N SER A 23 9.47 -8.95 -0.50
CA SER A 23 9.21 -9.18 0.92
C SER A 23 10.32 -9.92 1.66
N LEU A 24 11.12 -10.75 0.98
CA LEU A 24 12.22 -11.48 1.60
C LEU A 24 13.28 -10.51 2.13
N TYR A 25 13.74 -9.59 1.26
CA TYR A 25 14.70 -8.55 1.63
C TYR A 25 14.14 -7.60 2.70
N LEU A 26 12.88 -7.17 2.55
CA LEU A 26 12.23 -6.29 3.53
C LEU A 26 12.12 -6.95 4.92
N ARG A 27 11.92 -8.27 4.98
CA ARG A 27 11.94 -9.03 6.26
C ARG A 27 13.35 -9.15 6.84
N GLU A 28 14.39 -9.21 6.02
CA GLU A 28 15.78 -9.15 6.49
C GLU A 28 16.13 -7.79 7.10
N LEU A 29 15.67 -6.69 6.48
CA LEU A 29 15.80 -5.34 7.04
C LEU A 29 15.06 -5.20 8.38
N LEU A 30 13.88 -5.82 8.51
CA LEU A 30 13.18 -5.87 9.79
C LEU A 30 13.99 -6.64 10.84
N LYS A 31 14.51 -7.82 10.51
CA LYS A 31 15.28 -8.68 11.44
C LYS A 31 16.60 -8.04 11.88
N SER A 32 17.31 -7.40 10.96
CA SER A 32 18.57 -6.69 11.23
C SER A 32 18.40 -5.41 12.04
N GLY A 33 17.15 -4.95 12.23
CA GLY A 33 16.84 -3.76 13.02
C GLY A 33 16.94 -2.45 12.26
N VAL A 34 17.15 -2.48 10.94
CA VAL A 34 17.17 -1.28 10.09
C VAL A 34 15.85 -0.50 10.21
N PHE A 35 14.72 -1.21 10.28
CA PHE A 35 13.40 -0.60 10.45
C PHE A 35 13.09 -0.13 11.89
N ARG A 36 14.05 -0.09 12.81
CA ARG A 36 13.82 0.46 14.17
C ARG A 36 13.97 1.97 14.24
N ASN A 37 14.69 2.57 13.29
CA ASN A 37 15.05 3.99 13.34
C ASN A 37 14.41 4.77 12.19
N TYR A 38 14.12 6.05 12.45
CA TYR A 38 13.66 6.97 11.41
C TYR A 38 14.75 7.13 10.33
N PRO A 39 14.39 7.16 9.03
CA PRO A 39 13.03 7.24 8.48
C PRO A 39 12.30 5.91 8.33
N PHE A 40 12.99 4.77 8.34
CA PHE A 40 12.38 3.46 8.03
C PHE A 40 11.50 2.89 9.14
N SER A 41 11.51 3.48 10.34
CA SER A 41 10.59 3.12 11.42
C SER A 41 9.12 3.22 11.02
N VAL A 42 8.76 4.06 10.05
CA VAL A 42 7.38 4.14 9.52
C VAL A 42 6.89 2.82 8.92
N ILE A 43 7.81 1.99 8.41
CA ILE A 43 7.53 0.63 7.90
C ILE A 43 7.61 -0.38 9.05
N GLY A 44 8.65 -0.30 9.89
CA GLY A 44 8.83 -1.22 11.02
C GLY A 44 7.69 -1.20 12.03
N ASP A 45 7.12 -0.02 12.27
CA ASP A 45 6.00 0.17 13.20
C ASP A 45 4.74 -0.60 12.80
N LEU A 46 4.58 -0.95 11.52
CA LEU A 46 3.44 -1.72 11.02
C LEU A 46 3.34 -3.12 11.62
N VAL A 47 4.45 -3.68 12.14
CA VAL A 47 4.46 -4.98 12.83
C VAL A 47 3.57 -4.96 14.08
N THR A 48 3.47 -3.79 14.72
CA THR A 48 2.69 -3.61 15.95
C THR A 48 1.21 -3.29 15.70
N VAL A 49 0.81 -3.16 14.44
CA VAL A 49 -0.57 -2.79 14.08
C VAL A 49 -1.34 -4.07 13.73
N GLU A 50 -2.06 -4.60 14.71
CA GLU A 50 -2.93 -5.77 14.52
C GLU A 50 -4.08 -5.45 13.56
N GLN A 51 -4.52 -6.48 12.83
CA GLN A 51 -5.66 -6.43 11.94
C GLN A 51 -6.71 -7.46 12.33
N ASN A 52 -7.94 -7.27 11.82
CA ASN A 52 -9.01 -8.23 12.04
C ASN A 52 -8.73 -9.53 11.26
N LEU A 53 -8.45 -10.62 11.98
CA LEU A 53 -8.07 -11.93 11.43
C LEU A 53 -9.10 -12.52 10.44
N LYS A 54 -10.37 -12.13 10.51
CA LYS A 54 -11.39 -12.56 9.52
C LYS A 54 -11.08 -12.03 8.12
N TYR A 55 -10.59 -10.79 8.03
CA TYR A 55 -10.32 -10.12 6.75
C TYR A 55 -8.82 -10.12 6.40
N HIS A 56 -7.99 -10.28 7.41
CA HIS A 56 -6.53 -10.23 7.36
C HIS A 56 -5.95 -11.41 8.16
N PRO A 57 -6.09 -12.65 7.66
CA PRO A 57 -5.57 -13.83 8.35
C PRO A 57 -4.05 -13.79 8.55
N GLU A 58 -3.33 -12.95 7.80
CA GLU A 58 -1.90 -12.68 7.95
C GLU A 58 -1.51 -11.89 9.22
N GLY A 59 -2.49 -11.42 10.00
CA GLY A 59 -2.29 -10.90 11.35
C GLY A 59 -2.13 -9.40 11.44
N ASN A 60 -0.97 -8.86 11.03
CA ASN A 60 -0.63 -7.44 11.19
C ASN A 60 -0.43 -6.74 9.83
N VAL A 61 -0.39 -5.40 9.88
CA VAL A 61 -0.27 -4.56 8.68
C VAL A 61 1.05 -4.80 7.94
N PHE A 62 2.15 -5.08 8.64
CA PHE A 62 3.43 -5.38 7.98
C PHE A 62 3.32 -6.65 7.13
N ASN A 63 2.76 -7.73 7.67
CA ASN A 63 2.58 -8.97 6.92
C ASN A 63 1.68 -8.79 5.70
N HIS A 64 0.60 -8.01 5.83
CA HIS A 64 -0.25 -7.61 4.70
C HIS A 64 0.56 -6.89 3.63
N THR A 65 1.28 -5.83 4.03
CA THR A 65 2.14 -5.04 3.13
C THR A 65 3.14 -5.93 2.38
N MET A 66 3.76 -6.91 3.05
CA MET A 66 4.68 -7.87 2.42
C MET A 66 4.01 -8.72 1.33
N MET A 67 2.78 -9.17 1.57
CA MET A 67 2.01 -9.92 0.55
C MET A 67 1.59 -9.03 -0.61
N VAL A 68 1.24 -7.77 -0.33
CA VAL A 68 0.87 -6.76 -1.34
C VAL A 68 2.05 -6.43 -2.25
N VAL A 69 3.26 -6.20 -1.72
CA VAL A 69 4.44 -5.94 -2.56
C VAL A 69 4.85 -7.16 -3.39
N ASP A 70 4.69 -8.39 -2.88
CA ASP A 70 4.97 -9.60 -3.67
C ASP A 70 3.93 -9.81 -4.79
N GLU A 71 2.66 -9.47 -4.57
CA GLU A 71 1.62 -9.48 -5.60
C GLU A 71 1.86 -8.36 -6.64
N GLY A 72 2.25 -7.18 -6.18
CA GLY A 72 2.66 -6.05 -7.01
C GLY A 72 3.85 -6.38 -7.89
N ALA A 73 4.87 -7.04 -7.34
CA ALA A 73 6.07 -7.43 -8.07
C ALA A 73 5.73 -8.28 -9.31
N GLN A 74 4.73 -9.16 -9.23
CA GLN A 74 4.30 -9.99 -10.37
C GLN A 74 3.58 -9.21 -11.47
N ASN A 75 3.07 -8.02 -11.16
CA ASN A 75 2.23 -7.21 -12.04
C ASN A 75 2.84 -5.84 -12.39
N ARG A 76 4.00 -5.48 -11.81
CA ARG A 76 4.64 -4.17 -11.97
C ARG A 76 4.90 -3.82 -13.43
N ASP A 77 5.16 -4.79 -14.29
CA ASP A 77 5.39 -4.55 -15.72
C ASP A 77 4.17 -4.00 -16.47
N LYS A 78 2.98 -4.05 -15.87
CA LYS A 78 1.75 -3.43 -16.38
C LYS A 78 1.62 -1.95 -15.99
N SER A 79 2.38 -1.50 -14.99
CA SER A 79 2.40 -0.11 -14.55
C SER A 79 3.22 0.74 -15.52
N LYS A 80 2.75 1.95 -15.79
CA LYS A 80 3.45 2.98 -16.56
C LYS A 80 4.66 3.51 -15.78
N ASN A 81 4.55 3.57 -14.45
CA ASN A 81 5.61 3.97 -13.54
C ASN A 81 5.80 2.91 -12.44
N LYS A 82 6.58 1.87 -12.76
CA LYS A 82 6.88 0.75 -11.85
C LYS A 82 7.40 1.20 -10.49
N ARG A 83 8.18 2.29 -10.49
CA ARG A 83 8.79 2.86 -9.29
C ARG A 83 7.72 3.42 -8.37
N ALA A 84 6.87 4.31 -8.88
CA ALA A 84 5.79 4.91 -8.09
C ALA A 84 4.83 3.83 -7.59
N PHE A 85 4.42 2.92 -8.48
CA PHE A 85 3.56 1.80 -8.14
C PHE A 85 4.10 0.97 -6.97
N MET A 86 5.35 0.49 -7.04
CA MET A 86 5.90 -0.38 -5.98
C MET A 86 6.12 0.36 -4.65
N TRP A 87 6.50 1.64 -4.70
CA TRP A 87 6.62 2.46 -3.48
C TRP A 87 5.27 2.76 -2.85
N THR A 88 4.22 3.02 -3.65
CA THR A 88 2.84 3.11 -3.16
C THR A 88 2.46 1.84 -2.42
N LEU A 89 2.73 0.65 -2.98
CA LEU A 89 2.37 -0.61 -2.33
C LEU A 89 3.05 -0.80 -0.97
N LEU A 90 4.34 -0.47 -0.88
CA LEU A 90 5.10 -0.56 0.37
C LEU A 90 4.57 0.42 1.45
N LEU A 91 4.05 1.57 1.03
CA LEU A 91 3.67 2.66 1.92
C LEU A 91 2.16 2.84 2.12
N HIS A 92 1.30 2.13 1.38
CA HIS A 92 -0.16 2.41 1.31
C HIS A 92 -0.85 2.47 2.67
N ASP A 93 -0.39 1.65 3.62
CA ASP A 93 -1.03 1.43 4.89
C ASP A 93 -0.26 2.04 6.10
N ILE A 94 0.82 2.80 5.87
CA ILE A 94 1.63 3.38 6.98
C ILE A 94 0.80 4.28 7.90
N GLY A 95 -0.25 4.91 7.36
CA GLY A 95 -1.18 5.73 8.14
C GLY A 95 -2.02 4.94 9.13
N LYS A 96 -2.04 3.59 9.07
CA LYS A 96 -2.75 2.76 10.07
C LYS A 96 -2.08 2.84 11.44
N LYS A 97 -0.75 2.99 11.52
CA LYS A 97 -0.05 3.08 12.81
C LYS A 97 -0.60 4.21 13.70
N PRO A 98 -0.69 5.47 13.25
CA PRO A 98 -1.24 6.54 14.07
C PRO A 98 -2.77 6.53 14.18
N THR A 99 -3.52 5.80 13.35
CA THR A 99 -5.00 5.92 13.27
C THR A 99 -5.79 4.72 13.80
N THR A 100 -5.17 3.53 13.88
CA THR A 100 -5.81 2.32 14.38
C THR A 100 -6.15 2.45 15.87
N ARG A 101 -7.43 2.25 16.22
CA ARG A 101 -7.91 2.18 17.61
C ARG A 101 -8.97 1.10 17.76
N ILE A 102 -9.12 0.60 18.98
CA ILE A 102 -10.27 -0.22 19.36
C ILE A 102 -11.46 0.71 19.61
N ARG A 103 -12.54 0.52 18.86
CA ARG A 103 -13.81 1.24 19.02
C ARG A 103 -14.93 0.21 19.07
N LYS A 104 -15.70 0.19 20.17
CA LYS A 104 -16.80 -0.79 20.38
C LYS A 104 -16.33 -2.24 20.15
N GLY A 105 -15.16 -2.60 20.68
CA GLY A 105 -14.57 -3.94 20.53
C GLY A 105 -14.03 -4.28 19.13
N ARG A 106 -13.97 -3.32 18.20
CA ARG A 106 -13.46 -3.52 16.83
C ARG A 106 -12.26 -2.62 16.55
N LEU A 107 -11.22 -3.19 15.95
CA LEU A 107 -10.10 -2.43 15.40
C LEU A 107 -10.58 -1.62 14.18
N THR A 108 -10.29 -0.32 14.18
CA THR A 108 -10.70 0.63 13.14
C THR A 108 -9.61 1.64 12.86
N SER A 109 -9.32 1.91 11.59
CA SER A 109 -8.25 2.81 11.12
C SER A 109 -8.85 3.92 10.26
N TYR A 110 -9.64 4.80 10.87
CA TYR A 110 -10.29 5.89 10.15
C TYR A 110 -9.27 6.91 9.64
N ASN A 111 -9.47 7.38 8.41
CA ASN A 111 -8.62 8.37 7.72
C ASN A 111 -7.13 7.97 7.58
N HIS A 112 -6.82 6.66 7.61
CA HIS A 112 -5.44 6.19 7.46
C HIS A 112 -4.87 6.48 6.08
N ASP A 113 -5.72 6.58 5.05
CA ASP A 113 -5.40 7.00 3.69
C ASP A 113 -4.90 8.46 3.66
N ILE A 114 -5.59 9.37 4.36
CA ILE A 114 -5.23 10.79 4.43
C ILE A 114 -3.94 10.97 5.25
N VAL A 115 -3.86 10.33 6.42
CA VAL A 115 -2.65 10.39 7.27
C VAL A 115 -1.47 9.72 6.58
N GLY A 116 -1.72 8.60 5.89
CA GLY A 116 -0.74 7.86 5.09
C GLY A 116 -0.16 8.70 3.97
N LYS A 117 -0.98 9.45 3.22
CA LYS A 117 -0.52 10.43 2.21
C LYS A 117 0.54 11.36 2.79
N GLY A 118 0.23 12.01 3.91
CA GLY A 118 1.14 12.97 4.55
C GLY A 118 2.40 12.32 5.13
N MET A 119 2.32 11.10 5.64
CA MET A 119 3.49 10.36 6.12
C MET A 119 4.40 9.94 4.96
N ALA A 120 3.83 9.48 3.85
CA ALA A 120 4.59 9.06 2.68
C ALA A 120 5.32 10.24 2.04
N ARG A 121 4.66 11.40 1.93
CA ARG A 121 5.30 12.65 1.49
C ARG A 121 6.55 12.96 2.31
N LYS A 122 6.42 13.02 3.64
CA LYS A 122 7.57 13.30 4.53
C LYS A 122 8.68 12.26 4.42
N PHE A 123 8.31 11.00 4.20
CA PHE A 123 9.29 9.92 4.02
C PHE A 123 10.08 10.12 2.72
N LEU A 124 9.42 10.41 1.61
CA LEU A 124 10.08 10.61 0.31
C LEU A 124 10.86 11.94 0.23
N GLU A 125 10.33 13.01 0.82
CA GLU A 125 11.02 14.31 0.95
C GLU A 125 12.32 14.16 1.77
N TYR A 126 12.34 13.30 2.79
CA TYR A 126 13.55 12.99 3.56
C TYR A 126 14.67 12.42 2.68
N PHE A 127 14.32 11.68 1.63
CA PHE A 127 15.26 11.12 0.65
C PHE A 127 15.56 12.05 -0.53
N HIS A 128 14.97 13.25 -0.54
CA HIS A 128 15.09 14.25 -1.62
C HIS A 128 14.62 13.71 -2.97
N GLU A 129 13.56 12.93 -2.97
CA GLU A 129 12.87 12.52 -4.19
C GLU A 129 12.22 13.71 -4.90
N ASP A 130 12.02 13.59 -6.20
CA ASP A 130 11.41 14.63 -7.02
C ASP A 130 9.91 14.77 -6.74
N GLU A 131 9.39 15.99 -6.92
CA GLU A 131 8.00 16.32 -6.58
C GLU A 131 6.97 15.53 -7.39
N GLU A 132 7.27 15.23 -8.65
CA GLU A 132 6.39 14.45 -9.54
C GLU A 132 6.21 13.03 -9.00
N PHE A 133 7.30 12.36 -8.64
CA PHE A 133 7.28 11.06 -8.01
C PHE A 133 6.55 11.07 -6.66
N ILE A 134 6.77 12.09 -5.83
CA ILE A 134 6.11 12.21 -4.53
C ILE A 134 4.59 12.39 -4.70
N GLU A 135 4.14 13.26 -5.60
CA GLU A 135 2.70 13.44 -5.85
C GLU A 135 2.06 12.18 -6.41
N GLU A 136 2.72 11.46 -7.34
CA GLU A 136 2.18 10.21 -7.87
C GLU A 136 2.02 9.15 -6.76
N VAL A 137 3.08 8.91 -5.97
CA VAL A 137 3.03 7.92 -4.88
C VAL A 137 1.96 8.30 -3.86
N THR A 138 1.95 9.56 -3.42
CA THR A 138 1.07 10.01 -2.33
C THR A 138 -0.39 10.12 -2.80
N GLY A 139 -0.64 10.48 -4.05
CA GLY A 139 -1.97 10.42 -4.69
C GLY A 139 -2.52 9.01 -4.70
N LEU A 140 -1.73 8.02 -5.13
CA LEU A 140 -2.17 6.62 -5.12
C LEU A 140 -2.44 6.10 -3.69
N ILE A 141 -1.60 6.47 -2.71
CA ILE A 141 -1.82 6.14 -1.29
C ILE A 141 -3.11 6.80 -0.78
N ARG A 142 -3.38 8.05 -1.14
CA ARG A 142 -4.60 8.77 -0.72
C ARG A 142 -5.88 8.06 -1.17
N TRP A 143 -5.85 7.39 -2.32
CA TRP A 143 -7.03 6.84 -2.97
C TRP A 143 -7.11 5.30 -2.96
N HIS A 144 -6.14 4.59 -2.39
CA HIS A 144 -6.07 3.12 -2.45
C HIS A 144 -7.35 2.40 -1.93
N MET A 145 -8.07 3.02 -0.99
CA MET A 145 -9.31 2.48 -0.41
C MET A 145 -10.54 2.56 -1.33
N GLN A 146 -10.50 3.31 -2.44
CA GLN A 146 -11.67 3.55 -3.29
C GLN A 146 -12.23 2.25 -3.89
N SER A 147 -11.37 1.27 -4.19
CA SER A 147 -11.81 -0.06 -4.63
C SER A 147 -12.73 -0.74 -3.61
N LEU A 148 -12.42 -0.63 -2.32
CA LEU A 148 -13.24 -1.17 -1.24
C LEU A 148 -14.58 -0.42 -1.13
N PHE A 149 -14.55 0.91 -1.25
CA PHE A 149 -15.75 1.73 -1.17
C PHE A 149 -16.71 1.46 -2.33
N VAL A 150 -16.20 1.29 -3.56
CA VAL A 150 -17.01 0.90 -4.72
C VAL A 150 -17.56 -0.52 -4.57
N ALA A 151 -16.75 -1.47 -4.11
CA ALA A 151 -17.20 -2.85 -3.87
C ALA A 151 -18.38 -2.89 -2.88
N LYS A 152 -18.28 -2.14 -1.78
CA LYS A 152 -19.29 -2.07 -0.71
C LYS A 152 -20.43 -1.07 -0.97
N ASP A 153 -20.43 -0.41 -2.12
CA ASP A 153 -21.38 0.67 -2.43
C ASP A 153 -21.46 1.75 -1.34
N SER A 154 -20.31 2.14 -0.81
CA SER A 154 -20.20 3.07 0.31
C SER A 154 -20.37 4.52 -0.14
N ASN A 155 -20.93 5.37 0.73
CA ASN A 155 -20.99 6.83 0.55
C ASN A 155 -19.61 7.51 0.56
N PHE A 156 -18.53 6.81 0.92
CA PHE A 156 -17.16 7.32 0.87
C PHE A 156 -16.49 7.18 -0.51
N LYS A 157 -17.19 6.57 -1.49
CA LYS A 157 -16.68 6.48 -2.86
C LYS A 157 -16.63 7.89 -3.49
N ASN A 158 -15.51 8.23 -4.10
CA ASN A 158 -15.33 9.51 -4.78
C ASN A 158 -14.40 9.32 -5.99
N ILE A 159 -14.97 8.76 -7.05
CA ILE A 159 -14.21 8.41 -8.26
C ILE A 159 -13.78 9.67 -9.02
N GLY A 160 -14.64 10.69 -9.10
CA GLY A 160 -14.34 11.92 -9.84
C GLY A 160 -13.13 12.65 -9.27
N GLU A 161 -13.09 12.90 -7.96
CA GLU A 161 -11.95 13.56 -7.31
C GLU A 161 -10.69 12.69 -7.37
N MET A 162 -10.83 11.38 -7.15
CA MET A 162 -9.70 10.44 -7.31
C MET A 162 -9.05 10.55 -8.69
N LEU A 163 -9.85 10.62 -9.76
CA LEU A 163 -9.33 10.64 -11.13
C LEU A 163 -8.73 12.00 -11.55
N ASN A 164 -8.93 13.05 -10.76
CA ASN A 164 -8.17 14.29 -10.93
C ASN A 164 -6.75 14.16 -10.39
N ASP A 165 -6.51 13.25 -9.44
CA ASP A 165 -5.24 13.09 -8.75
C ASP A 165 -4.38 11.93 -9.31
N VAL A 166 -4.99 10.87 -9.84
CA VAL A 166 -4.27 9.63 -10.21
C VAL A 166 -4.70 9.03 -11.55
N ASP A 167 -3.77 8.34 -12.20
CA ASP A 167 -4.04 7.58 -13.42
C ASP A 167 -4.97 6.38 -13.15
N LYS A 168 -5.93 6.19 -14.07
CA LYS A 168 -6.93 5.11 -14.03
C LYS A 168 -6.31 3.73 -13.91
N ASN A 169 -5.22 3.47 -14.63
CA ASN A 169 -4.59 2.15 -14.67
C ASN A 169 -3.81 1.90 -13.40
N GLU A 170 -3.05 2.89 -12.93
CA GLU A 170 -2.23 2.78 -11.72
C GLU A 170 -3.10 2.49 -10.49
N ILE A 171 -4.22 3.21 -10.31
CA ILE A 171 -5.08 2.98 -9.13
C ILE A 171 -5.79 1.62 -9.19
N VAL A 172 -6.10 1.11 -10.38
CA VAL A 172 -6.64 -0.25 -10.56
C VAL A 172 -5.58 -1.30 -10.22
N LEU A 173 -4.33 -1.10 -10.64
CA LEU A 173 -3.22 -2.00 -10.29
C LEU A 173 -2.95 -2.01 -8.79
N VAL A 174 -2.95 -0.84 -8.14
CA VAL A 174 -2.82 -0.72 -6.68
C VAL A 174 -3.94 -1.47 -5.96
N ALA A 175 -5.18 -1.24 -6.38
CA ALA A 175 -6.34 -1.96 -5.85
C ALA A 175 -6.21 -3.46 -6.03
N MET A 176 -5.74 -3.93 -7.20
CA MET A 176 -5.55 -5.35 -7.46
C MET A 176 -4.51 -5.95 -6.51
N ALA A 177 -3.34 -5.32 -6.37
CA ALA A 177 -2.27 -5.80 -5.50
C ALA A 177 -2.70 -5.82 -4.02
N ASP A 178 -3.32 -4.76 -3.52
CA ASP A 178 -3.81 -4.69 -2.13
C ASP A 178 -4.90 -5.74 -1.85
N ARG A 179 -5.84 -5.89 -2.79
CA ARG A 179 -6.97 -6.79 -2.61
C ARG A 179 -6.57 -8.25 -2.76
N LEU A 180 -5.61 -8.60 -3.63
CA LEU A 180 -5.16 -9.96 -3.87
C LEU A 180 -4.00 -10.40 -2.97
N GLY A 181 -3.15 -9.48 -2.53
CA GLY A 181 -2.01 -9.72 -1.64
C GLY A 181 -2.45 -10.00 -0.20
N ARG A 182 -3.14 -11.11 0.04
CA ARG A 182 -3.60 -11.55 1.37
C ARG A 182 -3.30 -13.02 1.61
N GLY A 183 -3.42 -13.45 2.87
CA GLY A 183 -3.22 -14.85 3.26
C GLY A 183 -4.20 -15.82 2.56
N THR A 184 -4.03 -17.12 2.80
CA THR A 184 -4.79 -18.19 2.14
C THR A 184 -6.30 -17.91 2.17
N ARG A 185 -6.88 -17.81 0.99
CA ARG A 185 -8.31 -17.62 0.76
C ARG A 185 -8.90 -18.83 0.08
N SER A 186 -10.16 -19.12 0.38
CA SER A 186 -10.94 -20.05 -0.43
C SER A 186 -11.05 -19.56 -1.87
N LYS A 187 -11.27 -20.50 -2.80
CA LYS A 187 -11.46 -20.19 -4.22
C LYS A 187 -12.61 -19.18 -4.41
N SER A 188 -13.71 -19.34 -3.68
CA SER A 188 -14.88 -18.45 -3.74
C SER A 188 -14.57 -17.03 -3.25
N GLU A 189 -13.77 -16.87 -2.18
CA GLU A 189 -13.34 -15.54 -1.71
C GLU A 189 -12.44 -14.83 -2.72
N ARG A 190 -11.54 -15.58 -3.37
CA ARG A 190 -10.69 -15.04 -4.44
C ARG A 190 -11.52 -14.62 -5.64
N GLU A 191 -12.48 -15.44 -6.08
CA GLU A 191 -13.40 -15.10 -7.16
C GLU A 191 -14.25 -13.86 -6.83
N GLN A 192 -14.76 -13.75 -5.61
CA GLN A 192 -15.49 -12.56 -5.17
C GLN A 192 -14.58 -11.32 -5.18
N THR A 193 -13.34 -11.44 -4.70
CA THR A 193 -12.36 -10.35 -4.75
C THR A 193 -12.11 -9.88 -6.19
N MET A 194 -11.99 -10.81 -7.14
CA MET A 194 -11.84 -10.48 -8.56
C MET A 194 -13.08 -9.78 -9.14
N LYS A 195 -14.29 -10.20 -8.73
CA LYS A 195 -15.54 -9.51 -9.12
C LYS A 195 -15.58 -8.07 -8.59
N ASP A 196 -15.16 -7.87 -7.34
CA ASP A 196 -15.08 -6.54 -6.71
C ASP A 196 -14.08 -5.63 -7.45
N ILE A 197 -12.90 -6.15 -7.79
CA ILE A 197 -11.88 -5.42 -8.56
C ILE A 197 -12.44 -5.04 -9.94
N ARG A 198 -13.09 -5.96 -10.65
CA ARG A 198 -13.72 -5.67 -11.95
C ARG A 198 -14.85 -4.64 -11.85
N LYS A 199 -15.60 -4.63 -10.74
CA LYS A 199 -16.61 -3.60 -10.48
C LYS A 199 -15.95 -2.23 -10.32
N PHE A 200 -14.84 -2.16 -9.58
CA PHE A 200 -14.06 -0.93 -9.42
C PHE A 200 -13.48 -0.45 -10.76
N GLU A 201 -12.82 -1.34 -11.51
CA GLU A 201 -12.28 -1.05 -12.83
C GLU A 201 -13.35 -0.48 -13.77
N LYS A 202 -14.52 -1.13 -13.89
CA LYS A 202 -15.63 -0.60 -14.70
C LYS A 202 -16.07 0.80 -14.25
N ALA A 203 -16.15 1.04 -12.94
CA ALA A 203 -16.55 2.34 -12.42
C ALA A 203 -15.52 3.44 -12.73
N VAL A 204 -14.23 3.10 -12.68
CA VAL A 204 -13.12 4.01 -13.04
C VAL A 204 -13.10 4.35 -14.53
N TYR A 205 -13.34 3.36 -15.39
CA TYR A 205 -13.28 3.57 -16.84
C TYR A 205 -14.55 4.22 -17.42
N ASN A 206 -15.68 4.12 -16.72
CA ASN A 206 -16.94 4.75 -17.12
C ASN A 206 -17.15 6.17 -16.55
N ALA A 207 -16.26 6.64 -15.67
CA ALA A 207 -16.23 8.00 -15.14
C ALA A 207 -15.40 8.92 -16.03
#